data_AF-A0A373VSC6-F1
#
_entry.id   AF-A0A373VSC6-F1
#
_cell.length_a   1.000
_cell.length_b   1.000
_cell.length_c   1.000
_cell.angle_alpha   90.00
_cell.angle_beta   90.00
_cell.angle_gamma   90.00
#
_symmetry.space_group_name_H-M   'P 1'
#
loop_
_entity.id
_entity.type
_entity.pdbx_description
1 polymer ?
#
loop_
_entity_poly.entity_id
_entity_poly.type
_entity_poly.pdbx_seq_one_letter_code
_entity_poly.pdbx_strand_id
1 'polypeptide(L)'
;MKFWKKKQETRAETQEAAVSDLIQSLLGKDEISKEMALEITTVSGSINLIANIVSSLPIRLYKKENDKTEIIKDDNRVRLLNVDTGDTLTATQFWKAMIEDYYMDRGGYAYINKVGTDIRSIHYVSQDHISLLKNTDPIFKDYDVYVDGVRYYPHNFLKILKKSKDGCESQSIVAENQLQLAIAYNSMLFENTLVKKGGNKKGFLQSAKKLSQEAINYLKNGFRKLYGNNSENVVILNDGVTFKESANTSVEMQLNENKETNSKEITKLFGITPGLLNGTASSIEVDNTIKFGLAPLFKDIEASLNRDLLLESEKGSYYFAFDTKEINRASIKDRYDAYEKALKGHFLQIDEIRNMENMEPLGIEWLELGLNSVLYNPRTKEIYTPNTDSHQDLGKKGGQNIDENRNQGRQHDED
;
A
#
# COMPACT_ATOMS: atom_id res chain seq x y z
N MET A 1 12.33 -64.99 -54.76
CA MET A 1 12.01 -63.60 -54.34
C MET A 1 12.71 -63.32 -53.02
N LYS A 2 13.70 -62.40 -52.99
CA LYS A 2 14.36 -61.96 -51.75
C LYS A 2 13.55 -60.79 -51.17
N PHE A 3 12.97 -60.95 -49.98
CA PHE A 3 12.31 -59.86 -49.25
C PHE A 3 13.37 -59.08 -48.45
N TRP A 4 13.54 -57.81 -48.80
CA TRP A 4 14.40 -56.86 -48.11
C TRP A 4 13.60 -56.23 -46.96
N LYS A 5 13.95 -56.53 -45.70
CA LYS A 5 13.40 -55.80 -44.54
C LYS A 5 14.17 -54.48 -44.39
N LYS A 6 13.49 -53.39 -44.71
CA LYS A 6 13.94 -52.01 -44.47
C LYS A 6 14.12 -51.81 -42.97
N LYS A 7 15.33 -51.49 -42.53
CA LYS A 7 15.64 -51.10 -41.15
C LYS A 7 15.06 -49.70 -40.95
N GLN A 8 14.01 -49.56 -40.14
CA GLN A 8 13.53 -48.24 -39.73
C GLN A 8 14.58 -47.61 -38.82
N GLU A 9 15.09 -46.45 -39.23
CA GLU A 9 15.90 -45.57 -38.39
C GLU A 9 14.98 -44.90 -37.38
N THR A 10 14.97 -45.42 -36.15
CA THR A 10 14.34 -44.78 -34.99
C THR A 10 15.49 -44.32 -34.09
N ARG A 11 16.05 -43.13 -34.34
CA ARG A 11 17.10 -42.60 -33.44
C ARG A 11 17.28 -41.08 -33.37
N ALA A 12 16.70 -40.29 -34.28
CA ALA A 12 16.78 -38.83 -34.22
C ALA A 12 15.60 -38.21 -33.46
N GLU A 13 14.36 -38.52 -33.86
CA GLU A 13 13.14 -37.93 -33.27
C GLU A 13 12.98 -38.23 -31.77
N THR A 14 13.41 -39.41 -31.32
CA THR A 14 13.30 -39.83 -29.91
C THR A 14 14.31 -39.11 -29.01
N GLN A 15 15.45 -38.70 -29.54
CA GLN A 15 16.45 -37.93 -28.79
C GLN A 15 16.08 -36.45 -28.73
N GLU A 16 15.56 -35.87 -29.82
CA GLU A 16 15.06 -34.50 -29.82
C GLU A 16 13.84 -34.33 -28.89
N ALA A 17 12.91 -35.29 -28.89
CA ALA A 17 11.78 -35.28 -27.95
C ALA A 17 12.24 -35.42 -26.49
N ALA A 18 13.20 -36.29 -26.20
CA ALA A 18 13.75 -36.45 -24.85
C ALA A 18 14.54 -35.22 -24.39
N VAL A 19 15.26 -34.54 -25.28
CA VAL A 19 15.98 -33.29 -24.97
C VAL A 19 15.00 -32.13 -24.81
N SER A 20 13.94 -32.07 -25.62
CA SER A 20 12.84 -31.10 -25.47
C SER A 20 12.12 -31.28 -24.14
N ASP A 21 11.75 -32.50 -23.77
CA ASP A 21 11.11 -32.80 -22.48
C ASP A 21 12.05 -32.52 -21.29
N LEU A 22 13.34 -32.82 -21.45
CA LEU A 22 14.34 -32.49 -20.42
C LEU A 22 14.48 -30.97 -20.26
N ILE A 23 14.59 -30.24 -21.38
CA ILE A 23 14.63 -28.77 -21.42
C ILE A 23 13.34 -28.18 -20.84
N GLN A 24 12.19 -28.77 -21.10
CA GLN A 24 10.89 -28.33 -20.60
C GLN A 24 10.69 -28.66 -19.10
N SER A 25 11.33 -29.73 -18.59
CA SER A 25 11.39 -30.00 -17.14
C SER A 25 12.44 -29.14 -16.41
N LEU A 26 13.53 -28.77 -17.09
CA LEU A 26 14.57 -27.85 -16.61
C LEU A 26 14.09 -26.40 -16.62
N LEU A 27 13.26 -26.03 -17.61
CA LEU A 27 12.49 -24.80 -17.71
C LEU A 27 11.12 -24.96 -17.05
N GLY A 28 11.03 -25.77 -15.98
CA GLY A 28 9.79 -25.95 -15.23
C GLY A 28 9.10 -24.60 -15.07
N LYS A 29 7.76 -24.57 -15.16
CA LYS A 29 7.01 -23.35 -14.88
C LYS A 29 7.50 -22.86 -13.52
N ASP A 30 8.22 -21.75 -13.51
CA ASP A 30 8.76 -21.13 -12.29
C ASP A 30 7.56 -20.61 -11.50
N GLU A 31 6.88 -21.53 -10.80
CA GLU A 31 5.75 -21.19 -9.98
C GLU A 31 6.27 -20.59 -8.68
N ILE A 32 6.19 -19.25 -8.61
CA ILE A 32 6.50 -18.51 -7.40
C ILE A 32 5.36 -18.69 -6.40
N SER A 33 5.70 -19.12 -5.18
CA SER A 33 4.78 -19.17 -4.05
C SER A 33 4.69 -17.82 -3.33
N LYS A 34 3.72 -17.67 -2.41
CA LYS A 34 3.58 -16.49 -1.54
C LYS A 34 4.87 -16.22 -0.79
N GLU A 35 5.48 -17.26 -0.20
CA GLU A 35 6.69 -17.17 0.61
C GLU A 35 7.87 -16.66 -0.23
N MET A 36 8.06 -17.22 -1.44
CA MET A 36 9.12 -16.79 -2.35
C MET A 36 8.93 -15.33 -2.80
N ALA A 37 7.69 -14.90 -3.04
CA ALA A 37 7.40 -13.53 -3.40
C ALA A 37 7.68 -12.55 -2.25
N LEU A 38 7.41 -12.94 -1.00
CA LEU A 38 7.69 -12.12 0.19
C LEU A 38 9.20 -11.97 0.48
N GLU A 39 10.03 -12.93 0.06
CA GLU A 39 11.50 -12.80 0.14
C GLU A 39 12.03 -11.63 -0.73
N ILE A 40 11.30 -11.26 -1.78
CA ILE A 40 11.65 -10.10 -2.61
C ILE A 40 11.42 -8.83 -1.79
N THR A 41 12.50 -8.11 -1.47
CA THR A 41 12.45 -6.96 -0.58
C THR A 41 11.55 -5.84 -1.07
N THR A 42 11.46 -5.62 -2.40
CA THR A 42 10.53 -4.63 -2.96
C THR A 42 9.07 -5.02 -2.71
N VAL A 43 8.73 -6.31 -2.76
CA VAL A 43 7.35 -6.80 -2.50
C VAL A 43 7.00 -6.59 -1.03
N SER A 44 7.80 -7.16 -0.12
CA SER A 44 7.55 -7.04 1.33
C SER A 44 7.63 -5.59 1.82
N GLY A 45 8.56 -4.79 1.28
CA GLY A 45 8.66 -3.35 1.56
C GLY A 45 7.43 -2.56 1.09
N SER A 46 6.91 -2.87 -0.10
CA SER A 46 5.68 -2.23 -0.63
C SER A 46 4.46 -2.54 0.22
N ILE A 47 4.26 -3.82 0.55
CA ILE A 47 3.14 -4.26 1.38
C ILE A 47 3.23 -3.62 2.77
N ASN A 48 4.41 -3.63 3.39
CA ASN A 48 4.61 -3.05 4.72
C ASN A 48 4.35 -1.53 4.71
N LEU A 49 4.84 -0.80 3.70
CA LEU A 49 4.57 0.63 3.54
C LEU A 49 3.06 0.90 3.47
N ILE A 50 2.35 0.20 2.58
CA ILE A 50 0.91 0.37 2.39
C ILE A 50 0.15 0.00 3.66
N ALA A 51 0.48 -1.13 4.28
CA ALA A 51 -0.15 -1.58 5.50
C ALA A 51 0.08 -0.60 6.66
N ASN A 52 1.26 -0.01 6.78
CA ASN A 52 1.53 1.04 7.77
C ASN A 52 0.65 2.27 7.53
N ILE A 53 0.51 2.72 6.28
CA ILE A 53 -0.36 3.86 5.93
C ILE A 53 -1.82 3.54 6.25
N VAL A 54 -2.32 2.37 5.87
CA VAL A 54 -3.71 1.97 6.18
C VAL A 54 -3.92 1.91 7.70
N SER A 55 -2.99 1.30 8.43
CA SER A 55 -3.10 1.12 9.89
C SER A 55 -2.95 2.40 10.71
N SER A 56 -2.34 3.44 10.13
CA SER A 56 -2.18 4.74 10.80
C SER A 56 -3.35 5.68 10.57
N LEU A 57 -4.19 5.39 9.57
CA LEU A 57 -5.33 6.23 9.23
C LEU A 57 -6.57 5.81 10.01
N PRO A 58 -7.17 6.71 10.79
CA PRO A 58 -8.36 6.38 11.55
C PRO A 58 -9.56 6.25 10.61
N ILE A 59 -10.31 5.16 10.79
CA ILE A 59 -11.58 4.93 10.13
C ILE A 59 -12.68 5.54 10.98
N ARG A 60 -13.53 6.38 10.40
CA ARG A 60 -14.65 7.01 11.09
C ARG A 60 -15.98 6.58 10.50
N LEU A 61 -17.00 6.54 11.35
CA LEU A 61 -18.37 6.35 10.95
C LEU A 61 -19.05 7.71 10.78
N TYR A 62 -19.58 7.95 9.60
CA TYR A 62 -20.30 9.16 9.24
C TYR A 62 -21.79 8.87 9.09
N LYS A 63 -22.62 9.84 9.46
CA LYS A 63 -24.06 9.83 9.24
C LYS A 63 -24.44 11.03 8.37
N LYS A 64 -25.16 10.79 7.28
CA LYS A 64 -25.70 11.80 6.37
C LYS A 64 -27.19 11.97 6.62
N GLU A 65 -27.59 13.14 7.11
CA GLU A 65 -28.99 13.53 7.27
C GLU A 65 -29.18 14.97 6.77
N ASN A 66 -30.17 15.19 5.89
CA ASN A 66 -30.57 16.53 5.40
C ASN A 66 -29.37 17.39 4.93
N ASP A 67 -28.52 16.81 4.08
CA ASP A 67 -27.27 17.41 3.54
C ASP A 67 -26.20 17.80 4.57
N LYS A 68 -26.36 17.40 5.83
CA LYS A 68 -25.33 17.49 6.85
C LYS A 68 -24.67 16.14 7.07
N THR A 69 -23.34 16.16 7.17
CA THR A 69 -22.53 14.99 7.52
C THR A 69 -22.05 15.15 8.95
N GLU A 70 -22.43 14.22 9.82
CA GLU A 70 -22.01 14.15 11.22
C GLU A 70 -21.06 12.97 11.44
N ILE A 71 -20.05 13.16 12.29
CA ILE A 71 -19.14 12.08 12.72
C ILE A 71 -19.69 11.45 13.99
N ILE A 72 -19.96 10.14 13.93
CA ILE A 72 -20.36 9.36 15.10
C ILE A 72 -19.11 8.95 15.88
N LYS A 73 -18.99 9.45 17.11
CA LYS A 73 -17.79 9.27 17.95
C LYS A 73 -17.87 8.02 18.85
N ASP A 74 -19.07 7.63 19.27
CA ASP A 74 -19.28 6.59 20.30
C ASP A 74 -19.84 5.29 19.72
N ASP A 75 -19.23 4.78 18.64
CA ASP A 75 -19.61 3.50 18.04
C ASP A 75 -18.55 2.42 18.32
N ASN A 76 -18.98 1.25 18.82
CA ASN A 76 -18.06 0.17 19.15
C ASN A 76 -17.29 -0.34 17.91
N ARG A 77 -17.89 -0.32 16.72
CA ARG A 77 -17.25 -0.77 15.47
C ARG A 77 -16.05 0.12 15.14
N VAL A 78 -16.16 1.43 15.35
CA VAL A 78 -15.05 2.38 15.17
C VAL A 78 -13.91 2.06 16.15
N ARG A 79 -14.23 1.75 17.41
CA ARG A 79 -13.22 1.30 18.38
C ARG A 79 -12.54 0.01 17.94
N LEU A 80 -13.31 -0.97 17.44
CA LEU A 80 -12.79 -2.26 16.99
C LEU A 80 -11.78 -2.14 15.84
N LEU A 81 -12.04 -1.21 14.91
CA LEU A 81 -11.20 -1.02 13.72
C LEU A 81 -9.96 -0.16 13.96
N ASN A 82 -9.94 0.68 15.01
CA ASN A 82 -8.87 1.67 15.24
C ASN A 82 -8.02 1.40 16.47
N VAL A 83 -8.55 0.71 17.48
CA VAL A 83 -7.88 0.52 18.77
C VAL A 83 -7.57 -0.95 19.01
N ASP A 84 -8.62 -1.76 19.19
CA ASP A 84 -8.50 -3.15 19.62
C ASP A 84 -9.63 -3.95 19.00
N THR A 85 -9.29 -5.03 18.31
CA THR A 85 -10.24 -5.89 17.60
C THR A 85 -11.13 -6.72 18.54
N GLY A 86 -10.84 -6.73 19.84
CA GLY A 86 -11.52 -7.60 20.82
C GLY A 86 -11.13 -9.07 20.67
N ASP A 87 -10.03 -9.32 19.97
CA ASP A 87 -9.33 -10.60 19.85
C ASP A 87 -7.88 -10.42 20.36
N THR A 88 -6.98 -11.33 20.00
CA THR A 88 -5.56 -11.31 20.33
C THR A 88 -4.75 -10.24 19.59
N LEU A 89 -5.25 -9.72 18.45
CA LEU A 89 -4.56 -8.73 17.63
C LEU A 89 -4.99 -7.30 17.95
N THR A 90 -4.01 -6.40 18.04
CA THR A 90 -4.26 -4.95 17.98
C THR A 90 -4.80 -4.53 16.61
N ALA A 91 -5.50 -3.40 16.52
CA ALA A 91 -6.00 -2.90 15.24
C ALA A 91 -4.90 -2.74 14.17
N THR A 92 -3.70 -2.30 14.58
CA THR A 92 -2.55 -2.17 13.68
C THR A 92 -2.09 -3.53 13.14
N GLN A 93 -1.99 -4.55 13.98
CA GLN A 93 -1.59 -5.89 13.55
C GLN A 93 -2.65 -6.53 12.65
N PHE A 94 -3.92 -6.34 12.99
CA PHE A 94 -5.06 -6.77 12.18
C PHE A 94 -5.01 -6.20 10.76
N TRP A 95 -4.87 -4.88 10.62
CA TRP A 95 -4.79 -4.26 9.29
C TRP A 95 -3.57 -4.72 8.51
N LYS A 96 -2.43 -4.95 9.17
CA LYS A 96 -1.24 -5.50 8.52
C LYS A 96 -1.49 -6.88 7.92
N ALA A 97 -2.08 -7.79 8.70
CA ALA A 97 -2.43 -9.13 8.23
C ALA A 97 -3.45 -9.08 7.08
N MET A 98 -4.51 -8.28 7.23
CA MET A 98 -5.55 -8.13 6.20
C MET A 98 -5.01 -7.57 4.87
N ILE A 99 -4.10 -6.60 4.92
CA ILE A 99 -3.51 -5.99 3.72
C ILE A 99 -2.49 -6.92 3.05
N GLU A 100 -1.74 -7.70 3.82
CA GLU A 100 -0.86 -8.73 3.25
C GLU A 100 -1.67 -9.74 2.44
N ASP A 101 -2.72 -10.31 3.02
CA ASP A 101 -3.57 -11.30 2.36
C ASP A 101 -4.38 -10.71 1.20
N TYR A 102 -4.76 -9.42 1.28
CA TYR A 102 -5.38 -8.69 0.17
C TYR A 102 -4.52 -8.68 -1.10
N TYR A 103 -3.20 -8.56 -0.96
CA TYR A 103 -2.27 -8.52 -2.09
C TYR A 103 -1.72 -9.89 -2.49
N MET A 104 -1.44 -10.74 -1.50
CA MET A 104 -0.69 -11.99 -1.70
C MET A 104 -1.57 -13.22 -1.87
N ASP A 105 -2.79 -13.17 -1.34
CA ASP A 105 -3.70 -14.32 -1.27
C ASP A 105 -5.03 -14.07 -1.99
N ARG A 106 -6.00 -14.95 -1.70
CA ARG A 106 -7.38 -14.88 -2.18
C ARG A 106 -8.19 -13.78 -1.48
N GLY A 107 -7.57 -12.87 -0.74
CA GLY A 107 -8.20 -11.73 -0.07
C GLY A 107 -8.01 -11.77 1.44
N GLY A 108 -8.29 -10.64 2.11
CA GLY A 108 -8.29 -10.57 3.57
C GLY A 108 -9.66 -10.94 4.13
N TYR A 109 -9.71 -11.90 5.05
CA TYR A 109 -10.94 -12.37 5.69
C TYR A 109 -10.85 -12.24 7.21
N ALA A 110 -11.92 -11.72 7.81
CA ALA A 110 -12.05 -11.66 9.26
C ALA A 110 -13.46 -12.05 9.70
N TYR A 111 -13.55 -12.94 10.67
CA TYR A 111 -14.82 -13.36 11.26
C TYR A 111 -15.37 -12.26 12.18
N ILE A 112 -16.64 -11.91 11.98
CA ILE A 112 -17.36 -10.89 12.75
C ILE A 112 -18.18 -11.60 13.82
N ASN A 113 -17.75 -11.48 15.07
CA ASN A 113 -18.48 -12.03 16.21
C ASN A 113 -19.63 -11.07 16.59
N LYS A 114 -20.86 -11.46 16.26
CA LYS A 114 -22.08 -10.68 16.52
C LYS A 114 -22.88 -11.31 17.66
N VAL A 115 -23.35 -10.47 18.58
CA VAL A 115 -24.33 -10.84 19.61
C VAL A 115 -25.58 -9.99 19.37
N GLY A 116 -26.57 -10.58 18.70
CA GLY A 116 -27.71 -9.81 18.18
C GLY A 116 -27.26 -8.87 17.05
N THR A 117 -27.54 -7.58 17.19
CA THR A 117 -27.10 -6.53 16.26
C THR A 117 -25.71 -5.99 16.56
N ASP A 118 -25.18 -6.28 17.76
CA ASP A 118 -23.94 -5.68 18.23
C ASP A 118 -22.73 -6.52 17.82
N ILE A 119 -21.74 -5.88 17.21
CA ILE A 119 -20.45 -6.49 16.90
C ILE A 119 -19.56 -6.39 18.14
N ARG A 120 -19.17 -7.53 18.70
CA ARG A 120 -18.35 -7.62 19.92
C ARG A 120 -16.86 -7.65 19.64
N SER A 121 -16.45 -8.35 18.59
CA SER A 121 -15.04 -8.53 18.23
C SER A 121 -14.90 -8.92 16.75
N ILE A 122 -13.73 -8.65 16.18
CA ILE A 122 -13.36 -9.01 14.81
C ILE A 122 -12.12 -9.90 14.88
N HIS A 123 -12.19 -11.07 14.27
CA HIS A 123 -11.14 -12.10 14.37
C HIS A 123 -10.51 -12.29 12.99
N TYR A 124 -9.21 -11.99 12.85
CA TYR A 124 -8.50 -12.31 11.61
C TYR A 124 -8.45 -13.83 11.41
N VAL A 125 -8.67 -14.28 10.18
CA VAL A 125 -8.59 -15.71 9.84
C VAL A 125 -7.63 -15.87 8.68
N SER A 126 -6.55 -16.63 8.90
CA SER A 126 -5.59 -16.95 7.85
C SER A 126 -6.25 -17.73 6.71
N GLN A 127 -5.86 -17.40 5.49
CA GLN A 127 -6.35 -18.01 4.27
C GLN A 127 -6.17 -19.54 4.23
N ASP A 128 -5.15 -20.08 4.91
CA ASP A 128 -4.84 -21.51 4.96
C ASP A 128 -5.96 -22.34 5.60
N HIS A 129 -6.71 -21.72 6.50
CA HIS A 129 -7.86 -22.34 7.17
C HIS A 129 -9.16 -22.15 6.41
N ILE A 130 -9.18 -21.31 5.35
CA ILE A 130 -10.38 -20.91 4.62
C ILE A 130 -10.53 -21.68 3.31
N SER A 131 -11.69 -22.32 3.16
CA SER A 131 -12.16 -22.90 1.90
C SER A 131 -13.47 -22.25 1.48
N LEU A 132 -13.58 -21.87 0.20
CA LEU A 132 -14.75 -21.17 -0.34
C LEU A 132 -15.47 -22.10 -1.31
N LEU A 133 -16.74 -22.39 -1.01
CA LEU A 133 -17.58 -23.24 -1.85
C LEU A 133 -18.59 -22.37 -2.61
N LYS A 134 -18.32 -22.14 -3.89
CA LYS A 134 -19.16 -21.31 -4.76
C LYS A 134 -20.30 -22.13 -5.36
N ASN A 135 -21.43 -21.48 -5.57
CA ASN A 135 -22.51 -22.04 -6.35
C ASN A 135 -22.17 -22.11 -7.85
N THR A 136 -23.02 -22.77 -8.63
CA THR A 136 -22.80 -22.96 -10.07
C THR A 136 -23.39 -21.84 -10.92
N ASP A 137 -24.23 -20.97 -10.35
CA ASP A 137 -24.93 -19.91 -11.10
C ASP A 137 -23.99 -18.71 -11.37
N PRO A 138 -23.71 -18.38 -12.64
CA PRO A 138 -22.81 -17.28 -12.99
C PRO A 138 -23.44 -15.88 -12.81
N ILE A 139 -24.76 -15.79 -12.65
CA ILE A 139 -25.52 -14.54 -12.48
C ILE A 139 -25.79 -14.31 -10.99
N PHE A 140 -26.47 -15.25 -10.35
CA PHE A 140 -26.79 -15.19 -8.92
C PHE A 140 -25.71 -15.88 -8.11
N LYS A 141 -24.54 -15.23 -8.04
CA LYS A 141 -23.38 -15.78 -7.34
C LYS A 141 -23.63 -15.83 -5.84
N ASP A 142 -23.38 -17.00 -5.26
CA ASP A 142 -23.46 -17.23 -3.83
C ASP A 142 -22.36 -18.21 -3.43
N TYR A 143 -21.96 -18.20 -2.16
CA TYR A 143 -20.93 -19.10 -1.65
C TYR A 143 -21.04 -19.29 -0.14
N ASP A 144 -20.43 -20.37 0.34
CA ASP A 144 -20.21 -20.60 1.75
C ASP A 144 -18.72 -20.49 2.09
N VAL A 145 -18.44 -20.00 3.30
CA VAL A 145 -17.08 -19.93 3.86
C VAL A 145 -16.92 -21.10 4.83
N TYR A 146 -15.95 -21.96 4.59
CA TYR A 146 -15.58 -23.04 5.50
C TYR A 146 -14.27 -22.68 6.21
N VAL A 147 -14.28 -22.73 7.54
CA VAL A 147 -13.07 -22.59 8.37
C VAL A 147 -12.81 -23.93 9.04
N ASP A 148 -11.70 -24.59 8.69
CA ASP A 148 -11.34 -25.93 9.16
C ASP A 148 -12.51 -26.95 9.08
N GLY A 149 -13.29 -26.86 8.01
CA GLY A 149 -14.45 -27.74 7.76
C GLY A 149 -15.77 -27.31 8.42
N VAL A 150 -15.78 -26.25 9.22
CA VAL A 150 -17.01 -25.66 9.77
C VAL A 150 -17.58 -24.62 8.81
N ARG A 151 -18.87 -24.77 8.47
CA ARG A 151 -19.57 -23.87 7.54
C ARG A 151 -20.00 -22.56 8.21
N TYR A 152 -19.79 -21.46 7.51
CA TYR A 152 -20.26 -20.12 7.83
C TYR A 152 -20.82 -19.42 6.60
N TYR A 153 -21.67 -18.43 6.82
CA TYR A 153 -22.21 -17.60 5.75
C TYR A 153 -21.31 -16.39 5.43
N PRO A 154 -21.32 -15.87 4.18
CA PRO A 154 -20.50 -14.73 3.78
C PRO A 154 -20.72 -13.44 4.58
N HIS A 155 -21.89 -13.25 5.19
CA HIS A 155 -22.22 -12.08 6.01
C HIS A 155 -21.68 -12.16 7.45
N ASN A 156 -21.12 -13.32 7.83
CA ASN A 156 -20.38 -13.51 9.08
C ASN A 156 -18.93 -13.04 8.95
N PHE A 157 -18.48 -12.68 7.74
CA PHE A 157 -17.11 -12.29 7.47
C PHE A 157 -17.03 -10.86 6.91
N LEU A 158 -16.09 -10.09 7.46
CA LEU A 158 -15.53 -8.93 6.80
C LEU A 158 -14.53 -9.44 5.76
N LYS A 159 -14.74 -9.09 4.50
CA LYS A 159 -13.89 -9.54 3.39
C LYS A 159 -13.43 -8.36 2.54
N ILE A 160 -12.13 -8.24 2.34
CA ILE A 160 -11.50 -7.19 1.55
C ILE A 160 -10.86 -7.87 0.36
N LEU A 161 -11.36 -7.59 -0.84
CA LEU A 161 -11.03 -8.36 -2.03
C LEU A 161 -10.43 -7.51 -3.14
N LYS A 162 -9.28 -7.94 -3.68
CA LYS A 162 -8.58 -7.28 -4.79
C LYS A 162 -9.03 -7.87 -6.12
N LYS A 163 -9.51 -7.02 -7.04
CA LYS A 163 -9.89 -7.42 -8.42
C LYS A 163 -10.82 -8.64 -8.47
N SER A 164 -11.70 -8.78 -7.49
CA SER A 164 -12.64 -9.91 -7.44
C SER A 164 -13.63 -9.85 -8.60
N LYS A 165 -13.90 -11.01 -9.21
CA LYS A 165 -14.90 -11.17 -10.29
C LYS A 165 -16.19 -11.83 -9.81
N ASP A 166 -16.19 -12.38 -8.60
CA ASP A 166 -17.28 -13.16 -8.04
C ASP A 166 -17.75 -12.66 -6.66
N GLY A 167 -17.04 -11.72 -6.05
CA GLY A 167 -17.32 -11.25 -4.69
C GLY A 167 -16.97 -12.28 -3.61
N CYS A 168 -16.27 -13.35 -4.00
CA CYS A 168 -15.86 -14.45 -3.15
C CYS A 168 -14.37 -14.40 -2.90
N GLU A 169 -13.54 -14.29 -3.94
CA GLU A 169 -12.07 -14.30 -3.81
C GLU A 169 -11.37 -13.21 -4.63
N SER A 170 -10.14 -12.91 -4.25
CA SER A 170 -9.25 -11.95 -4.90
C SER A 170 -8.36 -12.63 -5.94
N GLN A 171 -7.86 -11.82 -6.87
CA GLN A 171 -6.71 -12.18 -7.69
C GLN A 171 -5.43 -11.59 -7.09
N SER A 172 -4.60 -12.46 -6.50
CA SER A 172 -3.32 -12.07 -5.90
C SER A 172 -2.34 -11.51 -6.93
N ILE A 173 -1.38 -10.71 -6.47
CA ILE A 173 -0.30 -10.20 -7.32
C ILE A 173 0.57 -11.35 -7.84
N VAL A 174 0.76 -12.40 -7.04
CA VAL A 174 1.50 -13.61 -7.43
C VAL A 174 0.84 -14.28 -8.62
N ALA A 175 -0.48 -14.47 -8.58
CA ALA A 175 -1.24 -15.05 -9.69
C ALA A 175 -1.31 -14.13 -10.92
N GLU A 176 -1.22 -12.81 -10.73
CA GLU A 176 -1.31 -11.83 -11.82
C GLU A 176 0.03 -11.66 -12.57
N ASN A 177 1.16 -11.65 -11.84
CA ASN A 177 2.47 -11.27 -12.39
C ASN A 177 3.58 -12.29 -12.05
N GLN A 178 3.24 -13.58 -12.12
CA GLN A 178 4.12 -14.69 -11.74
C GLN A 178 5.49 -14.62 -12.42
N LEU A 179 5.54 -14.34 -13.73
CA LEU A 179 6.79 -14.28 -14.49
C LEU A 179 7.73 -13.16 -14.01
N GLN A 180 7.21 -11.96 -13.76
CA GLN A 180 8.03 -10.83 -13.31
C GLN A 180 8.61 -11.08 -11.92
N LEU A 181 7.80 -11.66 -11.02
CA LEU A 181 8.27 -12.05 -9.69
C LEU A 181 9.29 -13.19 -9.77
N ALA A 182 9.08 -14.15 -10.68
CA ALA A 182 10.03 -15.24 -10.92
C ALA A 182 11.38 -14.73 -11.41
N ILE A 183 11.39 -13.77 -12.36
CA ILE A 183 12.61 -13.13 -12.84
C ILE A 183 13.35 -12.45 -11.69
N ALA A 184 12.65 -11.69 -10.85
CA ALA A 184 13.26 -10.99 -9.73
C ALA A 184 13.85 -11.98 -8.70
N TYR A 185 13.09 -12.99 -8.32
CA TYR A 185 13.51 -14.03 -7.37
C TYR A 185 14.71 -14.85 -7.89
N ASN A 186 14.63 -15.33 -9.13
CA ASN A 186 15.72 -16.08 -9.76
C ASN A 186 16.99 -15.22 -9.93
N SER A 187 16.85 -13.91 -10.18
CA SER A 187 18.00 -13.00 -10.18
C SER A 187 18.67 -12.91 -8.82
N MET A 188 17.89 -12.89 -7.73
CA MET A 188 18.42 -12.92 -6.36
C MET A 188 19.11 -14.27 -6.05
N LEU A 189 18.55 -15.40 -6.49
CA LEU A 189 19.20 -16.71 -6.33
C LEU A 189 20.51 -16.81 -7.11
N PHE A 190 20.52 -16.29 -8.34
CA PHE A 190 21.71 -16.22 -9.17
C PHE A 190 22.80 -15.38 -8.50
N GLU A 191 22.45 -14.20 -8.01
CA GLU A 191 23.38 -13.34 -7.26
C GLU A 191 23.89 -14.02 -5.98
N ASN A 192 23.00 -14.60 -5.17
CA ASN A 192 23.38 -15.35 -3.97
C ASN A 192 24.38 -16.46 -4.31
N THR A 193 24.18 -17.15 -5.43
CA THR A 193 25.10 -18.18 -5.92
C THR A 193 26.45 -17.59 -6.35
N LEU A 194 26.47 -16.43 -6.99
CA LEU A 194 27.71 -15.72 -7.34
C LEU A 194 28.48 -15.27 -6.09
N VAL A 195 27.78 -14.69 -5.11
CA VAL A 195 28.36 -14.22 -3.85
C VAL A 195 28.90 -15.39 -3.02
N LYS A 196 28.14 -16.49 -2.88
CA LYS A 196 28.59 -17.71 -2.20
C LYS A 196 29.84 -18.30 -2.86
N LYS A 197 29.93 -18.20 -4.18
CA LYS A 197 31.11 -18.59 -4.94
C LYS A 197 32.20 -17.52 -4.93
N GLY A 198 32.14 -16.48 -4.09
CA GLY A 198 33.20 -15.47 -3.94
C GLY A 198 33.43 -14.60 -5.18
N GLY A 199 32.38 -14.34 -5.98
CA GLY A 199 32.52 -13.57 -7.23
C GLY A 199 33.37 -14.28 -8.29
N ASN A 200 33.61 -15.58 -8.12
CA ASN A 200 34.62 -16.29 -8.89
C ASN A 200 34.35 -16.24 -10.39
N LYS A 201 35.32 -15.64 -11.09
CA LYS A 201 35.33 -15.55 -12.54
C LYS A 201 35.42 -16.95 -13.11
N LYS A 202 34.40 -17.34 -13.88
CA LYS A 202 34.53 -18.53 -14.73
C LYS A 202 35.73 -18.29 -15.63
N GLY A 203 36.55 -19.29 -15.86
CA GLY A 203 37.77 -19.14 -16.65
C GLY A 203 38.15 -20.45 -17.29
N PHE A 204 39.10 -20.36 -18.21
CA PHE A 204 39.63 -21.52 -18.90
C PHE A 204 41.08 -21.74 -18.46
N LEU A 205 41.42 -22.98 -18.19
CA LEU A 205 42.81 -23.38 -18.05
C LEU A 205 43.39 -23.57 -19.45
N GLN A 206 44.33 -22.73 -19.82
CA GLN A 206 45.04 -22.82 -21.09
C GLN A 206 46.40 -23.48 -20.84
N SER A 207 46.72 -24.49 -21.65
CA SER A 207 48.03 -25.16 -21.65
C SER A 207 48.61 -25.10 -23.05
N ALA A 208 49.89 -24.75 -23.16
CA ALA A 208 50.60 -24.78 -24.44
C ALA A 208 50.91 -26.21 -24.94
N LYS A 209 50.86 -27.21 -24.03
CA LYS A 209 51.13 -28.63 -24.33
C LYS A 209 49.90 -29.49 -24.07
N LYS A 210 49.78 -30.61 -24.80
CA LYS A 210 48.72 -31.60 -24.57
C LYS A 210 48.92 -32.26 -23.21
N LEU A 211 47.89 -32.21 -22.37
CA LEU A 211 47.92 -32.79 -21.02
C LEU A 211 47.49 -34.27 -21.05
N SER A 212 48.06 -35.09 -20.17
CA SER A 212 47.60 -36.46 -19.95
C SER A 212 46.24 -36.48 -19.22
N GLN A 213 45.52 -37.59 -19.31
CA GLN A 213 44.22 -37.74 -18.64
C GLN A 213 44.34 -37.61 -17.11
N GLU A 214 45.44 -38.10 -16.52
CA GLU A 214 45.71 -37.95 -15.08
C GLU A 214 45.91 -36.48 -14.69
N ALA A 215 46.67 -35.71 -15.49
CA ALA A 215 46.87 -34.29 -15.25
C ALA A 215 45.56 -33.49 -15.36
N ILE A 216 44.70 -33.83 -16.33
CA ILE A 216 43.37 -33.23 -16.46
C ILE A 216 42.51 -33.54 -15.24
N ASN A 217 42.51 -34.78 -14.76
CA ASN A 217 41.72 -35.18 -13.59
C ASN A 217 42.24 -34.51 -12.31
N TYR A 218 43.57 -34.39 -12.17
CA TYR A 218 44.21 -33.66 -11.07
C TYR A 218 43.80 -32.17 -11.06
N LEU A 219 43.89 -31.49 -12.21
CA LEU A 219 43.48 -30.10 -12.35
C LEU A 219 41.98 -29.90 -12.10
N LYS A 220 41.13 -30.79 -12.60
CA LYS A 220 39.67 -30.78 -12.32
C LYS A 220 39.38 -30.90 -10.82
N ASN A 221 40.07 -31.80 -10.13
CA ASN A 221 39.89 -31.98 -8.68
C ASN A 221 40.45 -30.80 -7.88
N GLY A 222 41.59 -30.24 -8.28
CA GLY A 222 42.13 -29.01 -7.69
C GLY A 222 41.16 -27.83 -7.85
N PHE A 223 40.62 -27.63 -9.05
CA PHE A 223 39.63 -26.58 -9.32
C PHE A 223 38.31 -26.79 -8.58
N ARG A 224 37.82 -28.04 -8.47
CA ARG A 224 36.64 -28.36 -7.66
C ARG A 224 36.84 -28.05 -6.18
N LYS A 225 38.05 -28.28 -5.66
CA LYS A 225 38.42 -27.89 -4.29
C LYS A 225 38.48 -26.37 -4.17
N LEU A 226 39.14 -25.67 -5.11
CA LEU A 226 39.25 -24.20 -5.15
C LEU A 226 37.91 -23.48 -5.10
N TYR A 227 36.96 -23.95 -5.92
CA TYR A 227 35.62 -23.39 -6.01
C TYR A 227 34.60 -24.06 -5.07
N GLY A 228 35.05 -24.92 -4.16
CA GLY A 228 34.24 -25.41 -3.05
C GLY A 228 34.14 -24.35 -1.95
N ASN A 229 33.07 -24.37 -1.15
CA ASN A 229 32.84 -23.50 0.01
C ASN A 229 33.83 -23.81 1.17
N ASN A 230 35.13 -23.71 0.93
CA ASN A 230 36.17 -23.88 1.95
C ASN A 230 37.05 -22.61 2.02
N SER A 231 37.42 -22.23 3.24
CA SER A 231 38.09 -20.98 3.58
C SER A 231 39.59 -20.93 3.23
N GLU A 232 40.21 -22.04 2.83
CA GLU A 232 41.64 -22.11 2.51
C GLU A 232 41.90 -22.98 1.28
N ASN A 233 41.57 -22.47 0.09
CA ASN A 233 41.92 -23.18 -1.14
C ASN A 233 42.94 -22.38 -1.95
N VAL A 234 44.15 -22.91 -2.06
CA VAL A 234 45.19 -22.45 -2.98
C VAL A 234 45.44 -23.56 -4.00
N VAL A 235 45.33 -23.25 -5.29
CA VAL A 235 45.71 -24.17 -6.38
C VAL A 235 46.95 -23.63 -7.06
N ILE A 236 48.04 -24.40 -6.99
CA ILE A 236 49.28 -24.11 -7.68
C ILE A 236 49.18 -24.71 -9.09
N LEU A 237 49.39 -23.88 -10.11
CA LEU A 237 49.45 -24.32 -11.50
C LEU A 237 50.89 -24.74 -11.85
N ASN A 238 51.04 -25.90 -12.48
CA ASN A 238 52.34 -26.36 -13.00
C ASN A 238 52.81 -25.46 -14.16
N ASP A 239 54.12 -25.53 -14.42
CA ASP A 239 54.80 -24.73 -15.43
C ASP A 239 54.15 -24.88 -16.83
N GLY A 240 53.67 -23.75 -17.39
CA GLY A 240 53.00 -23.68 -18.69
C GLY A 240 51.46 -23.76 -18.71
N VAL A 241 50.79 -23.85 -17.55
CA VAL A 241 49.32 -23.72 -17.44
C VAL A 241 48.97 -22.33 -16.92
N THR A 242 48.14 -21.60 -17.68
CA THR A 242 47.66 -20.26 -17.29
C THR A 242 46.15 -20.27 -17.08
N PHE A 243 45.69 -19.59 -16.03
CA PHE A 243 44.27 -19.33 -15.82
C PHE A 243 43.88 -18.06 -16.56
N LYS A 244 42.98 -18.18 -17.54
CA LYS A 244 42.39 -17.03 -18.22
C LYS A 244 41.01 -16.76 -17.63
N GLU A 245 40.91 -15.67 -16.87
CA GLU A 245 39.64 -15.16 -16.36
C GLU A 245 38.70 -14.80 -17.53
N SER A 246 37.43 -15.20 -17.43
CA SER A 246 36.37 -14.60 -18.23
C SER A 246 36.09 -13.20 -17.65
N ALA A 247 36.09 -12.19 -18.51
CA ALA A 247 35.79 -10.82 -18.11
C ALA A 247 34.35 -10.74 -17.57
N ASN A 248 34.19 -10.40 -16.29
CA ASN A 248 32.92 -10.47 -15.57
C ASN A 248 32.37 -9.11 -15.09
N THR A 249 33.10 -8.01 -15.26
CA THR A 249 32.67 -6.68 -14.77
C THR A 249 31.39 -6.19 -15.45
N SER A 250 31.12 -6.62 -16.68
CA SER A 250 29.87 -6.31 -17.39
C SER A 250 28.64 -7.01 -16.77
N VAL A 251 28.81 -8.15 -16.11
CA VAL A 251 27.71 -8.94 -15.53
C VAL A 251 27.26 -8.32 -14.21
N GLU A 252 28.20 -7.89 -13.36
CA GLU A 252 27.88 -7.28 -12.05
C GLU A 252 27.14 -5.95 -12.21
N MET A 253 27.58 -5.07 -13.12
CA MET A 253 26.91 -3.80 -13.39
C MET A 253 25.49 -4.03 -13.95
N GLN A 254 25.33 -5.00 -14.86
CA GLN A 254 24.01 -5.41 -15.37
C GLN A 254 23.10 -6.00 -14.28
N LEU A 255 23.64 -6.73 -13.30
CA LEU A 255 22.85 -7.25 -12.19
C LEU A 255 22.29 -6.13 -11.31
N ASN A 256 23.09 -5.10 -11.03
CA ASN A 256 22.60 -3.94 -10.28
C ASN A 256 21.50 -3.17 -11.05
N GLU A 257 21.72 -2.90 -12.33
CA GLU A 257 20.72 -2.28 -13.20
C GLU A 257 19.42 -3.11 -13.28
N ASN A 258 19.55 -4.43 -13.36
CA ASN A 258 18.41 -5.35 -13.35
C ASN A 258 17.65 -5.29 -12.01
N LYS A 259 18.34 -5.21 -10.87
CA LYS A 259 17.68 -5.06 -9.57
C LYS A 259 16.88 -3.76 -9.47
N GLU A 260 17.49 -2.65 -9.85
CA GLU A 260 16.80 -1.35 -9.83
C GLU A 260 15.60 -1.34 -10.77
N THR A 261 15.75 -1.92 -11.96
CA THR A 261 14.68 -2.03 -12.96
C THR A 261 13.57 -2.94 -12.46
N ASN A 262 13.90 -4.11 -11.92
CA ASN A 262 12.92 -5.05 -11.35
C ASN A 262 12.19 -4.42 -10.15
N SER A 263 12.90 -3.69 -9.30
CA SER A 263 12.30 -2.96 -8.19
C SER A 263 11.29 -1.92 -8.70
N LYS A 264 11.66 -1.14 -9.72
CA LYS A 264 10.75 -0.18 -10.37
C LYS A 264 9.52 -0.86 -10.96
N GLU A 265 9.68 -1.96 -11.69
CA GLU A 265 8.53 -2.69 -12.26
C GLU A 265 7.62 -3.28 -11.18
N ILE A 266 8.19 -3.83 -10.09
CA ILE A 266 7.40 -4.41 -8.99
C ILE A 266 6.60 -3.32 -8.26
N THR A 267 7.17 -2.14 -8.01
CA THR A 267 6.44 -1.05 -7.33
C THR A 267 5.17 -0.62 -8.07
N LYS A 268 5.14 -0.73 -9.41
CA LYS A 268 3.95 -0.44 -10.21
C LYS A 268 2.77 -1.35 -9.89
N LEU A 269 3.03 -2.60 -9.48
CA LEU A 269 1.99 -3.57 -9.10
C LEU A 269 1.20 -3.11 -7.86
N PHE A 270 1.83 -2.28 -7.03
CA PHE A 270 1.27 -1.73 -5.80
C PHE A 270 0.77 -0.28 -5.96
N GLY A 271 0.98 0.34 -7.13
CA GLY A 271 0.61 1.74 -7.36
C GLY A 271 1.46 2.75 -6.58
N ILE A 272 2.65 2.36 -6.12
CA ILE A 272 3.58 3.23 -5.38
C ILE A 272 4.79 3.59 -6.24
N THR A 273 5.52 4.64 -5.86
CA THR A 273 6.79 4.99 -6.51
C THR A 273 7.98 4.41 -5.74
N PRO A 274 9.10 4.11 -6.43
CA PRO A 274 10.35 3.68 -5.79
C PRO A 274 10.89 4.71 -4.79
N GLY A 275 10.67 6.00 -5.06
CA GLY A 275 11.10 7.08 -4.17
C GLY A 275 10.49 6.97 -2.78
N LEU A 276 9.25 6.48 -2.65
CA LEU A 276 8.59 6.29 -1.35
C LEU A 276 9.28 5.19 -0.54
N LEU A 277 9.67 4.08 -1.18
CA LEU A 277 10.40 2.99 -0.51
C LEU A 277 11.81 3.43 -0.08
N ASN A 278 12.46 4.26 -0.89
CA ASN A 278 13.82 4.72 -0.64
C ASN A 278 13.90 5.93 0.31
N GLY A 279 12.76 6.52 0.69
CA GLY A 279 12.71 7.74 1.51
C GLY A 279 13.19 9.00 0.79
N THR A 280 13.26 8.98 -0.55
CA THR A 280 13.73 10.09 -1.40
C THR A 280 12.60 10.70 -2.24
N ALA A 281 11.34 10.37 -1.92
CA ALA A 281 10.18 10.85 -2.66
C ALA A 281 10.02 12.37 -2.54
N SER A 282 9.71 13.00 -3.68
CA SER A 282 9.21 14.37 -3.70
C SER A 282 7.78 14.45 -3.18
N SER A 283 7.34 15.63 -2.71
CA SER A 283 5.95 15.84 -2.25
C SER A 283 4.92 15.50 -3.32
N ILE A 284 5.24 15.76 -4.60
CA ILE A 284 4.36 15.44 -5.74
C ILE A 284 4.20 13.91 -5.90
N GLU A 285 5.28 13.14 -5.72
CA GLU A 285 5.22 11.67 -5.80
C GLU A 285 4.42 11.08 -4.64
N VAL A 286 4.55 11.65 -3.45
CA VAL A 286 3.73 11.27 -2.28
C VAL A 286 2.25 11.52 -2.57
N ASP A 287 1.91 12.73 -3.01
CA ASP A 287 0.54 13.12 -3.35
C ASP A 287 -0.06 12.23 -4.45
N ASN A 288 0.69 11.97 -5.51
CA ASN A 288 0.25 11.11 -6.61
C ASN A 288 0.04 9.66 -6.16
N THR A 289 0.92 9.15 -5.30
CA THR A 289 0.79 7.79 -4.74
C THR A 289 -0.48 7.68 -3.89
N ILE A 290 -0.76 8.68 -3.05
CA ILE A 290 -1.99 8.69 -2.24
C ILE A 290 -3.23 8.77 -3.15
N LYS A 291 -3.24 9.68 -4.12
CA LYS A 291 -4.40 9.94 -4.98
C LYS A 291 -4.71 8.80 -5.95
N PHE A 292 -3.69 8.21 -6.57
CA PHE A 292 -3.88 7.24 -7.65
C PHE A 292 -3.55 5.80 -7.24
N GLY A 293 -2.62 5.62 -6.31
CA GLY A 293 -2.23 4.30 -5.80
C GLY A 293 -3.12 3.81 -4.66
N LEU A 294 -3.24 4.62 -3.60
CA LEU A 294 -3.90 4.21 -2.35
C LEU A 294 -5.40 4.50 -2.31
N ALA A 295 -5.87 5.55 -2.98
CA ALA A 295 -7.31 5.88 -2.96
C ALA A 295 -8.21 4.72 -3.42
N PRO A 296 -7.87 3.92 -4.46
CA PRO A 296 -8.62 2.72 -4.80
C PRO A 296 -8.67 1.70 -3.66
N LEU A 297 -7.54 1.43 -3.01
CA LEU A 297 -7.47 0.52 -1.86
C LEU A 297 -8.35 1.01 -0.70
N PHE A 298 -8.25 2.30 -0.36
CA PHE A 298 -9.12 2.89 0.67
C PHE A 298 -10.58 2.71 0.32
N LYS A 299 -10.95 2.92 -0.96
CA LYS A 299 -12.32 2.74 -1.42
C LYS A 299 -12.80 1.29 -1.30
N ASP A 300 -11.95 0.33 -1.63
CA ASP A 300 -12.26 -1.11 -1.53
C ASP A 300 -12.48 -1.52 -0.08
N ILE A 301 -11.66 -1.02 0.84
CA ILE A 301 -11.82 -1.24 2.28
C ILE A 301 -13.11 -0.59 2.78
N GLU A 302 -13.33 0.69 2.49
CA GLU A 302 -14.55 1.42 2.88
C GLU A 302 -15.81 0.71 2.38
N ALA A 303 -15.84 0.31 1.10
CA ALA A 303 -16.96 -0.41 0.52
C ALA A 303 -17.20 -1.76 1.22
N SER A 304 -16.12 -2.47 1.58
CA SER A 304 -16.19 -3.75 2.30
C SER A 304 -16.72 -3.58 3.73
N LEU A 305 -16.25 -2.57 4.46
CA LEU A 305 -16.75 -2.22 5.79
C LEU A 305 -18.24 -1.84 5.74
N ASN A 306 -18.63 -1.03 4.76
CA ASN A 306 -20.02 -0.62 4.56
C ASN A 306 -20.94 -1.80 4.19
N ARG A 307 -20.42 -2.78 3.46
CA ARG A 307 -21.18 -3.99 3.10
C ARG A 307 -21.40 -4.91 4.30
N ASP A 308 -20.34 -5.18 5.08
CA ASP A 308 -20.31 -6.27 6.06
C ASP A 308 -20.57 -5.84 7.52
N LEU A 309 -20.28 -4.57 7.88
CA LEU A 309 -20.41 -4.06 9.26
C LEU A 309 -21.62 -3.14 9.49
N LEU A 310 -22.22 -2.58 8.44
CA LEU A 310 -23.46 -1.81 8.56
C LEU A 310 -24.67 -2.74 8.54
N LEU A 311 -25.65 -2.41 9.36
CA LEU A 311 -26.97 -3.03 9.32
C LEU A 311 -27.74 -2.57 8.07
N GLU A 312 -28.67 -3.39 7.58
CA GLU A 312 -29.52 -3.02 6.44
C GLU A 312 -30.31 -1.72 6.70
N SER A 313 -30.70 -1.46 7.96
CA SER A 313 -31.36 -0.21 8.36
C SER A 313 -30.47 1.02 8.36
N GLU A 314 -29.15 0.85 8.43
CA GLU A 314 -28.17 1.94 8.42
C GLU A 314 -27.71 2.27 7.00
N LYS A 315 -27.80 1.32 6.08
CA LYS A 315 -27.41 1.48 4.67
C LYS A 315 -28.24 2.58 4.02
N GLY A 316 -27.57 3.63 3.53
CA GLY A 316 -28.18 4.81 2.90
C GLY A 316 -27.95 6.10 3.68
N SER A 317 -27.83 6.01 5.01
CA SER A 317 -27.53 7.16 5.88
C SER A 317 -26.16 7.08 6.52
N TYR A 318 -25.65 5.88 6.81
CA TYR A 318 -24.35 5.69 7.45
C TYR A 318 -23.30 5.18 6.48
N TYR A 319 -22.05 5.60 6.67
CA TYR A 319 -20.90 5.04 5.96
C TYR A 319 -19.60 5.19 6.75
N PHE A 320 -18.77 4.15 6.68
CA PHE A 320 -17.36 4.17 7.09
C PHE A 320 -16.52 4.84 6.00
N ALA A 321 -15.64 5.74 6.42
CA ALA A 321 -14.62 6.34 5.56
C ALA A 321 -13.32 6.62 6.34
N PHE A 322 -12.18 6.55 5.65
CA PHE A 322 -10.90 6.96 6.22
C PHE A 322 -10.86 8.48 6.42
N ASP A 323 -10.30 8.95 7.54
CA ASP A 323 -9.99 10.36 7.70
C ASP A 323 -8.67 10.70 6.99
N THR A 324 -8.77 10.96 5.68
CA THR A 324 -7.62 11.33 4.84
C THR A 324 -7.00 12.68 5.21
N LYS A 325 -7.66 13.49 6.07
CA LYS A 325 -7.08 14.74 6.58
C LYS A 325 -5.79 14.48 7.37
N GLU A 326 -5.69 13.32 8.01
CA GLU A 326 -4.49 12.91 8.77
C GLU A 326 -3.27 12.73 7.85
N ILE A 327 -3.46 12.31 6.59
CA ILE A 327 -2.35 12.15 5.63
C ILE A 327 -1.66 13.50 5.37
N ASN A 328 -2.44 14.56 5.26
CA ASN A 328 -1.95 15.92 4.98
C ASN A 328 -1.33 16.60 6.21
N ARG A 329 -1.41 16.00 7.41
CA ARG A 329 -0.76 16.54 8.62
C ARG A 329 0.76 16.36 8.63
N ALA A 330 1.34 15.60 7.70
CA ALA A 330 2.78 15.33 7.71
C ALA A 330 3.65 16.58 7.47
N SER A 331 3.15 17.57 6.72
CA SER A 331 3.86 18.84 6.47
C SER A 331 3.21 19.98 7.25
N ILE A 332 3.88 20.45 8.31
CA ILE A 332 3.44 21.64 9.08
C ILE A 332 3.33 22.86 8.15
N LYS A 333 4.26 22.98 7.19
CA LYS A 333 4.28 24.09 6.23
C LYS A 333 3.01 24.09 5.36
N ASP A 334 2.72 22.98 4.68
CA ASP A 334 1.56 22.92 3.77
C ASP A 334 0.24 23.05 4.55
N ARG A 335 0.20 22.51 5.77
CA ARG A 335 -0.96 22.64 6.67
C ARG A 335 -1.19 24.09 7.11
N TYR A 336 -0.14 24.81 7.50
CA TYR A 336 -0.25 26.21 7.90
C TYR A 336 -0.53 27.13 6.70
N ASP A 337 0.08 26.86 5.55
CA ASP A 337 -0.22 27.56 4.29
C ASP A 337 -1.69 27.33 3.88
N ALA A 338 -2.25 26.14 4.12
CA ALA A 338 -3.67 25.84 3.90
C ALA A 338 -4.57 26.58 4.90
N TYR A 339 -4.18 26.64 6.18
CA TYR A 339 -4.89 27.43 7.20
C TYR A 339 -4.87 28.92 6.91
N GLU A 340 -3.77 29.46 6.43
CA GLU A 340 -3.67 30.86 5.99
C GLU A 340 -4.66 31.14 4.85
N LYS A 341 -4.72 30.25 3.84
CA LYS A 341 -5.70 30.35 2.74
C LYS A 341 -7.14 30.20 3.26
N ALA A 342 -7.36 29.35 4.26
CA ALA A 342 -8.68 29.12 4.83
C ALA A 342 -9.21 30.30 5.63
N LEU A 343 -8.34 30.92 6.43
CA LEU A 343 -8.63 32.17 7.15
C LEU A 343 -8.89 33.31 6.16
N LYS A 344 -8.04 33.47 5.13
CA LYS A 344 -8.25 34.45 4.05
C LYS A 344 -9.55 34.24 3.29
N GLY A 345 -9.95 32.98 3.10
CA GLY A 345 -11.19 32.59 2.45
C GLY A 345 -12.43 32.65 3.34
N HIS A 346 -12.26 32.94 4.64
CA HIS A 346 -13.32 33.02 5.66
C HIS A 346 -14.22 31.78 5.76
N PHE A 347 -13.71 30.60 5.37
CA PHE A 347 -14.46 29.33 5.48
C PHE A 347 -14.03 28.47 6.67
N LEU A 348 -12.95 28.84 7.37
CA LEU A 348 -12.59 28.31 8.68
C LEU A 348 -12.33 29.48 9.65
N GLN A 349 -12.76 29.33 10.89
CA GLN A 349 -12.46 30.25 11.99
C GLN A 349 -11.19 29.84 12.74
N ILE A 350 -10.59 30.80 13.47
CA ILE A 350 -9.39 30.57 14.28
C ILE A 350 -9.62 29.44 15.30
N ASP A 351 -10.77 29.42 15.97
CA ASP A 351 -11.08 28.40 16.97
C ASP A 351 -11.29 27.01 16.36
N GLU A 352 -11.79 26.93 15.13
CA GLU A 352 -11.89 25.66 14.39
C GLU A 352 -10.50 25.12 14.04
N ILE A 353 -9.57 25.98 13.61
CA ILE A 353 -8.18 25.61 13.33
C ILE A 353 -7.47 25.17 14.62
N ARG A 354 -7.68 25.89 15.73
CA ARG A 354 -7.11 25.52 17.04
C ARG A 354 -7.62 24.17 17.52
N ASN A 355 -8.91 23.90 17.37
CA ASN A 355 -9.48 22.58 17.66
C ASN A 355 -8.87 21.49 16.76
N MET A 356 -8.65 21.78 15.46
CA MET A 356 -7.97 20.85 14.56
C MET A 356 -6.51 20.56 14.94
N GLU A 357 -5.82 21.49 15.61
CA GLU A 357 -4.48 21.33 16.17
C GLU A 357 -4.46 20.84 17.63
N ASN A 358 -5.62 20.43 18.19
CA ASN A 358 -5.77 20.03 19.59
C ASN A 358 -5.35 21.13 20.60
N MET A 359 -5.56 22.40 20.25
CA MET A 359 -5.33 23.56 21.10
C MET A 359 -6.64 24.09 21.68
N GLU A 360 -6.60 24.64 22.89
CA GLU A 360 -7.77 25.27 23.51
C GLU A 360 -8.29 26.44 22.66
N PRO A 361 -9.61 26.57 22.44
CA PRO A 361 -10.18 27.68 21.67
C PRO A 361 -9.90 29.01 22.36
N LEU A 362 -9.73 30.08 21.58
CA LEU A 362 -9.56 31.44 22.11
C LEU A 362 -10.89 32.07 22.54
N GLY A 363 -12.03 31.49 22.14
CA GLY A 363 -13.36 32.01 22.46
C GLY A 363 -13.70 33.28 21.68
N ILE A 364 -13.11 33.44 20.49
CA ILE A 364 -13.29 34.63 19.67
C ILE A 364 -14.54 34.42 18.79
N GLU A 365 -15.66 35.04 19.19
CA GLU A 365 -16.94 34.96 18.45
C GLU A 365 -17.03 35.90 17.23
N TRP A 366 -15.95 36.63 16.93
CA TRP A 366 -15.93 37.68 15.94
C TRP A 366 -15.34 37.17 14.62
N LEU A 367 -16.10 37.30 13.52
CA LEU A 367 -15.67 37.04 12.15
C LEU A 367 -15.07 38.32 11.56
N GLU A 368 -13.81 38.27 11.13
CA GLU A 368 -13.23 39.35 10.33
C GLU A 368 -13.92 39.38 8.95
N LEU A 369 -14.40 40.53 8.50
CA LEU A 369 -14.98 40.74 7.17
C LEU A 369 -14.09 41.70 6.38
N GLY A 370 -13.10 41.13 5.69
CA GLY A 370 -12.26 41.85 4.73
C GLY A 370 -11.19 42.74 5.36
N LEU A 371 -10.20 43.08 4.52
CA LEU A 371 -8.90 43.67 4.88
C LEU A 371 -8.92 44.97 5.68
N ASN A 372 -10.08 45.61 5.87
CA ASN A 372 -10.23 46.79 6.71
C ASN A 372 -11.37 46.59 7.71
N SER A 373 -11.04 45.89 8.81
CA SER A 373 -11.48 46.24 10.17
C SER A 373 -12.99 46.22 10.38
N VAL A 374 -13.67 45.14 10.03
CA VAL A 374 -15.06 44.93 10.45
C VAL A 374 -15.18 43.54 11.05
N LEU A 375 -15.55 43.47 12.32
CA LEU A 375 -15.80 42.27 13.09
C LEU A 375 -17.30 42.01 13.14
N TYR A 376 -17.75 40.82 12.76
CA TYR A 376 -19.15 40.43 12.79
C TYR A 376 -19.38 39.30 13.81
N ASN A 377 -20.30 39.49 14.75
CA ASN A 377 -20.74 38.42 15.65
C ASN A 377 -21.97 37.72 15.04
N PRO A 378 -21.87 36.44 14.66
CA PRO A 378 -22.96 35.71 14.01
C PRO A 378 -24.12 35.34 14.95
N ARG A 379 -23.92 35.35 16.28
CA ARG A 379 -25.00 35.11 17.25
C ARG A 379 -25.80 36.37 17.54
N THR A 380 -25.11 37.49 17.78
CA THR A 380 -25.76 38.77 18.12
C THR A 380 -26.13 39.59 16.89
N LYS A 381 -25.60 39.22 15.71
CA LYS A 381 -25.73 39.96 14.43
C LYS A 381 -25.16 41.38 14.49
N GLU A 382 -24.21 41.60 15.39
CA GLU A 382 -23.54 42.88 15.56
C GLU A 382 -22.33 42.99 14.65
N ILE A 383 -22.16 44.15 14.05
CA ILE A 383 -20.99 44.57 13.30
C ILE A 383 -20.24 45.58 14.16
N TYR A 384 -18.95 45.34 14.40
CA TYR A 384 -18.04 46.25 15.06
C TYR A 384 -16.93 46.66 14.10
N THR A 385 -16.73 47.97 13.93
CA THR A 385 -15.66 48.49 13.07
C THR A 385 -14.59 49.15 13.95
N PRO A 386 -13.45 48.49 14.26
CA PRO A 386 -12.42 49.04 15.15
C PRO A 386 -11.88 50.40 14.72
N ASN A 387 -11.81 50.68 13.41
CA ASN A 387 -11.28 51.95 12.90
C ASN A 387 -12.19 53.16 13.15
N THR A 388 -13.49 52.96 13.38
CA THR A 388 -14.48 54.03 13.59
C THR A 388 -15.21 53.93 14.92
N ASP A 389 -14.84 52.95 15.76
CA ASP A 389 -15.50 52.58 17.02
C ASP A 389 -17.03 52.51 16.91
N SER A 390 -17.52 52.00 15.77
CA SER A 390 -18.95 52.00 15.45
C SER A 390 -19.53 50.60 15.59
N HIS A 391 -20.67 50.50 16.29
CA HIS A 391 -21.48 49.29 16.41
C HIS A 391 -22.74 49.40 15.53
N GLN A 392 -22.99 48.43 14.66
CA GLN A 392 -24.22 48.31 13.87
C GLN A 392 -24.89 46.97 14.14
N ASP A 393 -26.17 47.01 14.49
CA ASP A 393 -27.01 45.81 14.67
C ASP A 393 -27.85 45.58 13.40
N LEU A 394 -27.54 44.50 12.67
CA LEU A 394 -28.27 44.11 11.45
C LEU A 394 -29.72 43.70 11.72
N GLY A 395 -30.11 43.48 12.97
CA GLY A 395 -31.48 43.18 13.40
C GLY A 395 -32.41 44.39 13.44
N LYS A 396 -31.88 45.62 13.49
CA LYS A 396 -32.68 46.86 13.56
C LYS A 396 -32.71 47.57 12.21
N LYS A 397 -33.74 47.32 11.41
CA LYS A 397 -34.05 48.17 10.25
C LYS A 397 -34.50 49.55 10.72
N GLY A 398 -33.69 50.57 10.41
CA GLY A 398 -34.11 51.97 10.20
C GLY A 398 -34.57 52.73 11.45
N GLY A 399 -33.70 53.60 11.97
CA GLY A 399 -34.06 54.64 12.93
C GLY A 399 -33.07 55.79 12.81
N GLN A 400 -33.59 57.00 12.63
CA GLN A 400 -32.85 58.24 12.35
C GLN A 400 -31.69 58.48 13.33
N ASN A 401 -30.51 58.79 12.80
CA ASN A 401 -29.50 59.54 13.55
C ASN A 401 -30.05 60.95 13.80
N ILE A 402 -30.39 61.24 15.05
CA ILE A 402 -30.52 62.62 15.52
C ILE A 402 -29.11 63.07 15.91
N ASP A 403 -28.50 63.87 15.03
CA ASP A 403 -27.27 64.60 15.32
C ASP A 403 -27.56 65.68 16.38
N GLU A 404 -27.30 65.37 17.66
CA GLU A 404 -27.47 66.30 18.78
C GLU A 404 -26.16 67.05 19.13
N ASN A 405 -25.33 67.39 18.14
CA ASN A 405 -24.10 68.15 18.39
C ASN A 405 -23.73 69.17 17.29
N ARG A 406 -24.69 69.98 16.86
CA ARG A 406 -24.45 71.23 16.11
C ARG A 406 -25.39 72.34 16.54
N ASN A 407 -25.13 72.96 17.70
CA ASN A 407 -25.39 74.39 17.92
C ASN A 407 -24.89 74.86 19.29
N GLN A 408 -23.59 75.11 19.41
CA GLN A 408 -23.08 76.14 20.32
C GLN A 408 -21.85 76.79 19.67
N GLY A 409 -22.07 77.96 19.07
CA GLY A 409 -20.99 78.79 18.54
C GLY A 409 -21.41 79.72 17.42
N ARG A 410 -22.14 80.80 17.77
CA ARG A 410 -22.04 82.15 17.16
C ARG A 410 -23.14 83.09 17.66
N GLN A 411 -22.76 84.00 18.55
CA GLN A 411 -23.21 85.39 18.69
C GLN A 411 -22.27 85.99 19.74
N HIS A 412 -21.25 86.75 19.36
CA HIS A 412 -21.21 88.19 18.95
C HIS A 412 -20.57 88.97 20.10
N ASP A 413 -19.58 89.81 19.75
CA ASP A 413 -19.03 91.01 20.40
C ASP A 413 -17.65 91.21 19.71
N GLU A 414 -17.52 91.99 18.64
CA GLU A 414 -17.41 93.46 18.60
C GLU A 414 -16.55 94.04 19.73
N ASP A 415 -15.26 94.27 19.39
CA ASP A 415 -14.58 95.56 19.49
C ASP A 415 -13.62 95.71 18.29
#